data_AF-A0A915D0Y9-F1
#
_entry.id   AF-A0A915D0Y9-F1
#
_cell.length_a   1.000
_cell.length_b   1.000
_cell.length_c   1.000
_cell.angle_alpha   90.00
_cell.angle_beta   90.00
_cell.angle_gamma   90.00
#
_symmetry.space_group_name_H-M   'P 1'
#
loop_
_entity.id
_entity.type
_entity.pdbx_description
1 polymer ?
#
loop_
_entity_poly.entity_id
_entity_poly.type
_entity_poly.pdbx_seq_one_letter_code
_entity_poly.pdbx_strand_id
1 'polypeptide(L)'
;MVLIHDNAIAIKANLNGLSVKRRARKRTKEDIYKMGQLSPDSCQLQDSGFVYGHERWKVFDQTVGGALRRSITSPHSRQNAYSLLENVDKGLQFLREQHVHLENLGSHDIVDGNSRLTLGLIWTIILRFQIQDITFEDVDNQETRSAKEALLLWCQMKTAGYKNVNVRNFTTSWRDGLAFNALIHKHRADLIDYDNLQKSNALYNLKSAFDIAENQLGLMKFLDPEDVNVEQPDEKSIITYVVTYYHYFNKLKQETIQGKRIGKVIGELMDNEAMIDKYEQLSTDLLEWIRRTIADLNNREFQNSLNGVQRQLTEFNNYRTQEKPPKFTEKGELEVLLFTLLSRMRANNQRPFLPREGKTIAEINKAWQALEKAEHERELALKEELIRQEKLEQLATRFDKKASMRETWLAENQRLVSQDNFGNDLAHVEAANKKHEAIETDIYAYEERVQAVVAVAGELEAENYHEVDRINERKEKSCNCGTNYLSFCLIAELV
;
A
#
# COMPACT_ATOMS: atom_id res chain seq x y z
N MET A 1 24.11 8.23 30.51
CA MET A 1 25.26 7.30 30.60
C MET A 1 26.20 7.56 31.79
N VAL A 2 25.97 8.58 32.65
CA VAL A 2 26.87 8.90 33.77
C VAL A 2 26.41 8.36 35.13
N LEU A 3 25.09 8.19 35.38
CA LEU A 3 24.57 7.77 36.70
C LEU A 3 24.57 6.25 36.97
N ILE A 4 24.78 5.41 35.94
CA ILE A 4 24.97 3.95 36.12
C ILE A 4 26.43 3.63 36.47
N HIS A 5 27.36 4.50 36.06
CA HIS A 5 28.79 4.34 36.30
C HIS A 5 29.14 4.50 37.79
N ASP A 6 28.50 5.45 38.50
CA ASP A 6 28.86 5.79 39.89
C ASP A 6 28.26 4.87 40.97
N ASN A 7 27.07 4.29 40.72
CA ASN A 7 26.45 3.34 41.66
C ASN A 7 27.10 1.96 41.61
N ALA A 8 27.75 1.65 40.50
CA ALA A 8 28.39 0.38 40.28
C ALA A 8 29.80 0.33 40.89
N ILE A 9 30.47 1.48 41.03
CA ILE A 9 31.72 1.64 41.80
C ILE A 9 31.49 1.39 43.30
N ALA A 10 30.34 1.77 43.86
CA ALA A 10 30.01 1.55 45.28
C ALA A 10 29.74 0.06 45.61
N ILE A 11 29.17 -0.68 44.65
CA ILE A 11 28.96 -2.14 44.76
C ILE A 11 30.30 -2.88 44.57
N LYS A 12 31.14 -2.45 43.62
CA LYS A 12 32.51 -2.97 43.41
C LYS A 12 33.42 -2.76 44.63
N ALA A 13 33.30 -1.63 45.33
CA ALA A 13 34.07 -1.35 46.54
C ALA A 13 33.68 -2.24 47.75
N ASN A 14 32.43 -2.70 47.82
CA ASN A 14 31.95 -3.59 48.88
C ASN A 14 32.14 -5.08 48.56
N LEU A 15 32.08 -5.47 47.28
CA LEU A 15 32.33 -6.87 46.85
C LEU A 15 33.83 -7.20 46.79
N ASN A 16 34.68 -6.28 46.32
CA ASN A 16 36.14 -6.49 46.29
C ASN A 16 36.79 -6.46 47.70
N GLY A 17 36.00 -6.18 48.75
CA GLY A 17 36.40 -6.32 50.16
C GLY A 17 36.48 -7.77 50.67
N LEU A 18 36.05 -8.75 49.87
CA LEU A 18 36.08 -10.18 50.22
C LEU A 18 37.26 -10.96 49.62
N SER A 19 38.10 -10.34 48.78
CA SER A 19 39.32 -10.97 48.26
C SER A 19 40.57 -10.19 48.72
N VAL A 20 41.43 -10.87 49.48
CA VAL A 20 42.77 -10.43 49.93
C VAL A 20 42.83 -9.49 51.15
N LYS A 21 42.87 -10.11 52.34
CA LYS A 21 43.52 -9.51 53.52
C LYS A 21 45.00 -9.24 53.23
N ARG A 22 45.46 -8.02 53.54
CA ARG A 22 46.84 -7.53 53.73
C ARG A 22 47.55 -6.91 52.51
N ARG A 23 47.31 -5.60 52.26
CA ARG A 23 48.29 -4.53 51.90
C ARG A 23 47.63 -3.44 51.01
N ALA A 24 46.71 -2.64 51.52
CA ALA A 24 46.28 -1.43 50.80
C ALA A 24 45.71 -0.33 51.71
N ARG A 25 46.11 -0.26 52.99
CA ARG A 25 45.64 0.75 53.97
C ARG A 25 46.06 2.21 53.67
N LYS A 26 46.62 2.53 52.49
CA LYS A 26 47.17 3.87 52.21
C LYS A 26 46.77 4.52 50.88
N ARG A 27 46.09 3.84 49.94
CA ARG A 27 45.67 4.48 48.66
C ARG A 27 44.17 4.83 48.58
N THR A 28 43.34 4.29 49.46
CA THR A 28 41.88 4.53 49.45
C THR A 28 41.46 5.95 49.88
N LYS A 29 42.35 6.78 50.44
CA LYS A 29 41.98 8.13 50.93
C LYS A 29 42.04 9.22 49.86
N GLU A 30 42.92 9.11 48.87
CA GLU A 30 43.11 10.16 47.84
C GLU A 30 42.08 10.09 46.71
N ASP A 31 41.62 8.89 46.33
CA ASP A 31 40.63 8.73 45.26
C ASP A 31 39.20 9.08 45.73
N ILE A 32 38.92 8.95 47.03
CA ILE A 32 37.70 9.46 47.68
C ILE A 32 37.70 11.00 47.73
N TYR A 33 38.88 11.62 47.82
CA TYR A 33 39.03 13.08 47.91
C TYR A 33 38.71 13.79 46.57
N LYS A 34 38.97 13.14 45.43
CA LYS A 34 38.69 13.70 44.10
C LYS A 34 37.24 13.52 43.63
N MET A 35 36.53 12.51 44.14
CA MET A 35 35.09 12.33 43.89
C MET A 35 34.22 13.40 44.57
N GLY A 36 34.76 14.12 45.56
CA GLY A 36 34.05 15.15 46.33
C GLY A 36 34.02 16.55 45.72
N GLN A 37 34.51 16.77 44.49
CA GLN A 37 34.53 18.10 43.85
C GLN A 37 33.48 18.32 42.75
N LEU A 38 32.61 17.35 42.45
CA LEU A 38 31.53 17.58 41.49
C LEU A 38 30.31 18.20 42.18
N SER A 39 30.21 19.52 42.05
CA SER A 39 29.09 20.36 42.47
C SER A 39 27.82 20.07 41.62
N PRO A 40 26.61 20.14 42.20
CA PRO A 40 25.35 19.81 41.51
C PRO A 40 24.92 20.78 40.39
N ASP A 41 25.59 21.92 40.18
CA ASP A 41 25.08 22.99 39.30
C ASP A 41 25.50 22.92 37.80
N SER A 42 26.22 21.88 37.36
CA SER A 42 26.67 21.78 35.95
C SER A 42 25.91 20.75 35.10
N CYS A 43 24.63 20.49 35.40
CA CYS A 43 23.78 19.59 34.61
C CYS A 43 22.80 20.36 33.71
N GLN A 44 23.32 21.03 32.68
CA GLN A 44 22.57 21.26 31.44
C GLN A 44 23.06 20.25 30.41
N LEU A 45 22.33 19.14 30.27
CA LEU A 45 22.40 18.30 29.08
C LEU A 45 20.99 18.17 28.51
N GLN A 46 20.81 18.84 27.37
CA GLN A 46 19.64 18.78 26.51
C GLN A 46 19.41 17.36 25.98
N ASP A 47 18.13 17.05 25.76
CA ASP A 47 17.57 16.06 24.84
C ASP A 47 18.28 14.71 24.70
N SER A 48 17.85 13.73 25.50
CA SER A 48 17.76 12.34 25.03
C SER A 48 16.75 11.56 25.88
N GLY A 49 15.79 10.92 25.22
CA GLY A 49 14.56 10.37 25.78
C GLY A 49 14.74 9.34 26.90
N PHE A 50 14.66 9.81 28.15
CA PHE A 50 14.58 8.99 29.35
C PHE A 50 13.28 9.28 30.11
N VAL A 51 12.17 8.78 29.58
CA VAL A 51 10.89 8.64 30.29
C VAL A 51 10.75 7.13 30.48
N TYR A 52 11.18 6.52 31.59
CA TYR A 52 10.23 6.10 32.64
C TYR A 52 10.92 5.44 33.87
N GLY A 53 12.26 5.51 33.97
CA GLY A 53 13.01 4.99 35.13
C GLY A 53 13.73 6.06 35.96
N HIS A 54 13.79 7.29 35.45
CA HIS A 54 14.63 8.36 35.99
C HIS A 54 14.08 8.95 37.31
N GLU A 55 12.77 8.92 37.52
CA GLU A 55 12.14 9.52 38.72
C GLU A 55 12.23 8.61 39.96
N ARG A 56 12.00 7.30 39.83
CA ARG A 56 12.15 6.33 40.95
C ARG A 56 13.60 6.21 41.42
N TRP A 57 14.56 6.29 40.51
CA TRP A 57 15.98 6.22 40.84
C TRP A 57 16.56 7.54 41.35
N LYS A 58 16.04 8.70 40.92
CA LYS A 58 16.41 10.01 41.50
C LYS A 58 16.08 10.08 43.00
N VAL A 59 14.88 9.63 43.39
CA VAL A 59 14.47 9.61 44.80
C VAL A 59 15.30 8.60 45.60
N PHE A 60 15.61 7.44 45.01
CA PHE A 60 16.48 6.43 45.62
C PHE A 60 17.90 6.93 45.87
N ASP A 61 18.53 7.60 44.89
CA ASP A 61 19.87 8.17 45.02
C ASP A 61 19.90 9.35 46.00
N GLN A 62 18.86 10.22 45.97
CA GLN A 62 18.73 11.36 46.89
C GLN A 62 18.45 10.94 48.34
N THR A 63 17.77 9.83 48.58
CA THR A 63 17.28 9.45 49.93
C THR A 63 18.08 8.29 50.54
N VAL A 64 18.30 7.20 49.79
CA VAL A 64 18.93 5.96 50.28
C VAL A 64 20.42 5.93 49.90
N GLY A 65 20.75 6.28 48.66
CA GLY A 65 22.14 6.38 48.18
C GLY A 65 22.93 7.46 48.93
N GLY A 66 22.34 8.64 49.11
CA GLY A 66 22.92 9.73 49.90
C GLY A 66 23.07 9.43 51.40
N ALA A 67 22.18 8.61 51.98
CA ALA A 67 22.28 8.18 53.39
C ALA A 67 23.37 7.12 53.60
N LEU A 68 23.45 6.12 52.70
CA LEU A 68 24.51 5.10 52.70
C LEU A 68 25.90 5.71 52.43
N ARG A 69 26.01 6.69 51.52
CA ARG A 69 27.26 7.45 51.25
C ARG A 69 27.77 8.20 52.48
N ARG A 70 26.87 8.75 53.32
CA ARG A 70 27.21 9.50 54.54
C ARG A 70 27.54 8.62 55.76
N SER A 71 27.12 7.35 55.76
CA SER A 71 27.39 6.38 56.83
C SER A 71 28.84 5.83 56.79
N ILE A 72 29.47 5.79 55.61
CA ILE A 72 30.80 5.20 55.41
C ILE A 72 31.95 6.18 55.80
N THR A 73 31.65 7.45 56.14
CA THR A 73 32.65 8.42 56.62
C THR A 73 32.84 8.38 58.15
N SER A 74 34.04 7.96 58.55
CA SER A 74 34.67 7.89 59.90
C SER A 74 34.04 8.66 61.11
N PRO A 75 34.13 8.09 62.33
CA PRO A 75 33.31 8.45 63.50
C PRO A 75 33.86 9.64 64.31
N HIS A 76 33.55 10.88 63.93
CA HIS A 76 33.80 12.03 64.81
C HIS A 76 32.71 13.12 64.66
N SER A 77 31.58 12.94 65.35
CA SER A 77 30.80 14.01 66.03
C SER A 77 29.44 13.46 66.47
N ARG A 78 29.19 13.42 67.78
CA ARG A 78 27.95 12.94 68.41
C ARG A 78 26.70 13.80 68.13
N GLN A 79 26.77 14.76 67.21
CA GLN A 79 25.65 15.64 66.83
C GLN A 79 24.94 15.25 65.53
N ASN A 80 25.40 14.22 64.79
CA ASN A 80 24.86 13.87 63.47
C ASN A 80 24.16 12.49 63.39
N ALA A 81 24.11 11.70 64.46
CA ALA A 81 23.50 10.35 64.44
C ALA A 81 21.96 10.37 64.30
N TYR A 82 21.29 11.33 64.94
CA TYR A 82 19.81 11.45 64.86
C TYR A 82 19.33 11.80 63.44
N SER A 83 20.01 12.73 62.76
CA SER A 83 19.67 13.09 61.38
C SER A 83 19.95 11.94 60.39
N LEU A 84 21.00 11.14 60.63
CA LEU A 84 21.29 9.93 59.85
C LEU A 84 20.19 8.87 60.04
N LEU A 85 19.77 8.63 61.28
CA LEU A 85 18.68 7.71 61.61
C LEU A 85 17.37 8.12 60.93
N GLU A 86 17.02 9.40 60.98
CA GLU A 86 15.80 9.93 60.35
C GLU A 86 15.83 9.76 58.82
N ASN A 87 16.97 10.00 58.18
CA ASN A 87 17.12 9.84 56.73
C ASN A 87 17.01 8.37 56.30
N VAL A 88 17.67 7.46 57.03
CA VAL A 88 17.56 6.03 56.77
C VAL A 88 16.12 5.55 57.00
N ASP A 89 15.46 6.03 58.06
CA ASP A 89 14.09 5.65 58.37
C ASP A 89 13.09 6.07 57.27
N LYS A 90 13.21 7.29 56.75
CA LYS A 90 12.46 7.75 55.56
C LYS A 90 12.70 6.85 54.34
N GLY A 91 13.96 6.46 54.11
CA GLY A 91 14.32 5.52 53.04
C GLY A 91 13.69 4.14 53.21
N LEU A 92 13.71 3.58 54.43
CA LEU A 92 13.08 2.30 54.74
C LEU A 92 11.55 2.39 54.62
N GLN A 93 10.94 3.50 55.01
CA GLN A 93 9.50 3.75 54.86
C GLN A 93 9.09 3.73 53.38
N PHE A 94 9.82 4.45 52.51
CA PHE A 94 9.57 4.41 51.06
C PHE A 94 9.64 2.98 50.51
N LEU A 95 10.60 2.17 50.96
CA LEU A 95 10.73 0.78 50.52
C LEU A 95 9.53 -0.07 50.99
N ARG A 96 9.02 0.14 52.21
CA ARG A 96 7.77 -0.51 52.68
C ARG A 96 6.58 -0.13 51.81
N GLU A 97 6.46 1.14 51.43
CA GLU A 97 5.41 1.64 50.52
C GLU A 97 5.50 1.01 49.12
N GLN A 98 6.70 0.67 48.64
CA GLN A 98 6.91 -0.07 47.39
C GLN A 98 6.79 -1.60 47.55
N HIS A 99 6.26 -2.07 48.69
CA HIS A 99 6.07 -3.49 49.04
C HIS A 99 7.37 -4.30 49.17
N VAL A 100 8.50 -3.66 49.50
CA VAL A 100 9.75 -4.35 49.84
C VAL A 100 9.62 -4.95 51.25
N HIS A 101 9.93 -6.24 51.38
CA HIS A 101 9.81 -6.95 52.66
C HIS A 101 11.06 -6.70 53.52
N LEU A 102 10.89 -5.95 54.62
CA LEU A 102 11.97 -5.52 55.52
C LEU A 102 11.82 -6.16 56.92
N GLU A 103 11.81 -7.49 56.98
CA GLU A 103 11.71 -8.22 58.25
C GLU A 103 13.01 -8.09 59.05
N ASN A 104 12.91 -7.68 60.31
CA ASN A 104 14.03 -7.55 61.27
C ASN A 104 15.12 -6.53 60.86
N LEU A 105 14.75 -5.45 60.16
CA LEU A 105 15.67 -4.36 59.80
C LEU A 105 15.20 -3.01 60.35
N GLY A 106 16.02 -2.39 61.20
CA GLY A 106 15.84 -1.03 61.69
C GLY A 106 16.82 -0.03 61.05
N SER A 107 16.49 1.27 61.17
CA SER A 107 17.39 2.36 60.72
C SER A 107 18.72 2.37 61.46
N HIS A 108 18.73 1.97 62.74
CA HIS A 108 19.93 1.82 63.56
C HIS A 108 20.92 0.78 63.02
N ASP A 109 20.43 -0.36 62.52
CA ASP A 109 21.28 -1.42 61.96
C ASP A 109 22.15 -0.96 60.79
N ILE A 110 21.61 -0.03 59.99
CA ILE A 110 22.30 0.55 58.82
C ILE A 110 23.25 1.67 59.24
N VAL A 111 22.83 2.53 60.18
CA VAL A 111 23.66 3.65 60.69
C VAL A 111 24.85 3.12 61.49
N ASP A 112 24.68 2.03 62.23
CA ASP A 112 25.74 1.36 63.01
C ASP A 112 26.70 0.55 62.12
N GLY A 113 26.45 0.49 60.81
CA GLY A 113 27.36 -0.12 59.84
C GLY A 113 27.35 -1.64 59.84
N ASN A 114 26.22 -2.27 60.19
CA ASN A 114 26.09 -3.73 60.11
C ASN A 114 26.11 -4.17 58.64
N SER A 115 27.27 -4.63 58.18
CA SER A 115 27.50 -4.99 56.78
C SER A 115 26.56 -6.12 56.31
N ARG A 116 26.21 -7.07 57.18
CA ARG A 116 25.31 -8.17 56.84
C ARG A 116 23.90 -7.69 56.57
N LEU A 117 23.36 -6.82 57.44
CA LEU A 117 22.02 -6.27 57.29
C LEU A 117 21.93 -5.25 56.14
N THR A 118 22.99 -4.47 55.93
CA THR A 118 23.10 -3.55 54.80
C THR A 118 23.12 -4.28 53.46
N LEU A 119 23.88 -5.38 53.33
CA LEU A 119 23.88 -6.22 52.13
C LEU A 119 22.55 -6.95 51.95
N GLY A 120 21.91 -7.37 53.05
CA GLY A 120 20.55 -7.91 53.04
C GLY A 120 19.54 -6.92 52.44
N LEU A 121 19.58 -5.66 52.88
CA LEU A 121 18.73 -4.58 52.38
C LEU A 121 18.94 -4.33 50.88
N ILE A 122 20.19 -4.20 50.44
CA ILE A 122 20.54 -4.00 49.02
C ILE A 122 20.01 -5.15 48.16
N TRP A 123 20.15 -6.40 48.64
CA TRP A 123 19.62 -7.57 47.96
C TRP A 123 18.10 -7.53 47.81
N THR A 124 17.35 -7.19 48.87
CA THR A 124 15.89 -7.11 48.80
C THR A 124 15.43 -6.03 47.81
N ILE A 125 16.17 -4.92 47.71
CA ILE A 125 15.91 -3.86 46.71
C ILE A 125 16.13 -4.39 45.29
N ILE A 126 17.26 -5.05 45.02
CA ILE A 126 17.55 -5.65 43.70
C ILE A 126 16.49 -6.68 43.35
N LEU A 127 16.14 -7.56 44.30
CA LEU A 127 15.11 -8.57 44.12
C LEU A 127 13.78 -7.92 43.75
N ARG A 128 13.35 -6.85 44.43
CA ARG A 128 12.08 -6.19 44.18
C ARG A 128 12.00 -5.45 42.85
N PHE A 129 13.04 -4.69 42.50
CA PHE A 129 12.98 -3.72 41.40
C PHE A 129 13.66 -4.19 40.12
N GLN A 130 14.49 -5.22 40.17
CA GLN A 130 15.19 -5.75 38.98
C GLN A 130 14.78 -7.18 38.67
N ILE A 131 14.39 -7.97 39.67
CA ILE A 131 14.13 -9.40 39.47
C ILE A 131 12.64 -9.68 39.47
N GLN A 132 11.87 -9.19 40.44
CA GLN A 132 10.44 -9.53 40.58
C GLN A 132 9.56 -9.15 39.39
N ASP A 133 9.96 -8.15 38.60
CA ASP A 133 9.24 -7.74 37.39
C ASP A 133 9.58 -8.64 36.16
N ILE A 134 10.48 -9.62 36.32
CA ILE A 134 10.80 -10.62 35.28
C ILE A 134 9.64 -11.61 35.19
N THR A 135 8.78 -11.39 34.21
CA THR A 135 7.76 -12.35 33.80
C THR A 135 8.27 -13.19 32.63
N PHE A 136 8.03 -14.49 32.68
CA PHE A 136 8.32 -15.39 31.58
C PHE A 136 7.12 -16.29 31.36
N GLU A 137 6.50 -16.17 30.20
CA GLU A 137 5.37 -17.00 29.78
C GLU A 137 5.92 -18.30 29.20
N ASP A 138 5.78 -19.41 29.92
CA ASP A 138 5.99 -20.74 29.36
C ASP A 138 4.75 -21.12 28.55
N VAL A 139 4.94 -21.56 27.30
CA VAL A 139 3.81 -21.87 26.38
C VAL A 139 2.99 -23.07 26.88
N ASP A 140 3.59 -23.91 27.74
CA ASP A 140 3.01 -25.19 28.18
C ASP A 140 2.62 -25.26 29.66
N ASN A 141 2.92 -24.25 30.50
CA ASN A 141 2.65 -24.31 31.95
C ASN A 141 2.21 -22.95 32.51
N GLN A 142 0.97 -22.88 33.00
CA GLN A 142 0.33 -21.68 33.57
C GLN A 142 0.64 -21.45 35.07
N GLU A 143 1.72 -22.02 35.61
CA GLU A 143 2.10 -21.79 37.01
C GLU A 143 2.84 -20.45 37.17
N THR A 144 2.46 -19.65 38.16
CA THR A 144 3.19 -18.45 38.58
C THR A 144 4.52 -18.84 39.23
N ARG A 145 5.57 -18.96 38.42
CA ARG A 145 6.95 -19.23 38.89
C ARG A 145 7.53 -18.02 39.62
N SER A 146 8.40 -18.29 40.60
CA SER A 146 9.18 -17.23 41.25
C SER A 146 10.03 -16.49 40.22
N ALA A 147 10.24 -15.19 40.39
CA ALA A 147 11.01 -14.40 39.44
C ALA A 147 12.47 -14.88 39.28
N LYS A 148 13.02 -15.53 40.31
CA LYS A 148 14.32 -16.23 40.24
C LYS A 148 14.25 -17.46 39.32
N GLU A 149 13.18 -18.23 39.39
CA GLU A 149 12.96 -19.41 38.55
C GLU A 149 12.70 -19.01 37.10
N ALA A 150 11.97 -17.92 36.88
CA ALA A 150 11.76 -17.33 35.56
C ALA A 150 13.10 -16.91 34.91
N LEU A 151 13.99 -16.27 35.68
CA LEU A 151 15.35 -15.94 35.21
C LEU A 151 16.17 -17.20 34.92
N LEU A 152 16.08 -18.23 35.76
CA LEU A 152 16.82 -19.49 35.57
C LEU A 152 16.38 -20.18 34.28
N LEU A 153 15.06 -20.28 34.07
CA LEU A 153 14.47 -20.82 32.86
C LEU A 153 14.90 -20.04 31.63
N TRP A 154 14.88 -18.70 31.68
CA TRP A 154 15.38 -17.87 30.58
C TRP A 154 16.82 -18.22 30.23
N CYS A 155 17.70 -18.36 31.24
CA CYS A 155 19.08 -18.77 31.00
C CYS A 155 19.16 -20.13 30.31
N GLN A 156 18.44 -21.14 30.84
CA GLN A 156 18.40 -22.49 30.29
C GLN A 156 17.95 -22.51 28.82
N MET A 157 16.86 -21.80 28.50
CA MET A 157 16.34 -21.73 27.14
C MET A 157 17.31 -21.02 26.18
N LYS A 158 18.01 -19.98 26.65
CA LYS A 158 18.97 -19.24 25.83
C LYS A 158 20.26 -20.01 25.61
N THR A 159 20.69 -20.81 26.58
CA THR A 159 21.89 -21.65 26.49
C THR A 159 21.61 -23.08 26.03
N ALA A 160 20.36 -23.43 25.72
CA ALA A 160 20.02 -24.76 25.21
C ALA A 160 20.74 -25.04 23.88
N GLY A 161 21.38 -26.21 23.79
CA GLY A 161 22.14 -26.64 22.61
C GLY A 161 23.62 -26.24 22.59
N TYR A 162 24.10 -25.44 23.55
CA TYR A 162 25.52 -25.12 23.65
C TYR A 162 26.32 -26.25 24.29
N LYS A 163 27.46 -26.62 23.68
CA LYS A 163 28.34 -27.66 24.19
C LYS A 163 28.88 -27.28 25.57
N ASN A 164 28.90 -28.24 26.47
CA ASN A 164 29.42 -28.12 27.84
C ASN A 164 28.69 -27.08 28.74
N VAL A 165 27.51 -26.60 28.34
CA VAL A 165 26.70 -25.67 29.16
C VAL A 165 25.44 -26.38 29.65
N ASN A 166 25.28 -26.41 30.97
CA ASN A 166 24.05 -26.88 31.60
C ASN A 166 23.74 -26.03 32.83
N VAL A 167 22.88 -25.02 32.64
CA VAL A 167 22.55 -24.06 33.70
C VAL A 167 21.49 -24.66 34.63
N ARG A 168 21.89 -25.05 35.84
CA ARG A 168 20.98 -25.63 36.86
C ARG A 168 20.80 -24.75 38.09
N ASN A 169 21.69 -23.79 38.30
CA ASN A 169 21.73 -22.91 39.44
C ASN A 169 22.43 -21.59 39.08
N PHE A 170 22.44 -20.63 40.01
CA PHE A 170 23.20 -19.39 39.89
C PHE A 170 24.52 -19.43 40.67
N THR A 171 25.14 -20.60 40.81
CA THR A 171 26.44 -20.75 41.47
C THR A 171 27.42 -21.51 40.58
N THR A 172 27.52 -22.82 40.75
CA THR A 172 28.51 -23.67 40.08
C THR A 172 28.31 -23.79 38.58
N SER A 173 27.09 -23.57 38.07
CA SER A 173 26.80 -23.62 36.62
C SER A 173 27.44 -22.50 35.81
N TRP A 174 27.92 -21.44 36.48
CA TRP A 174 28.48 -20.24 35.84
C TRP A 174 30.01 -20.14 36.00
N ARG A 175 30.59 -21.03 36.81
CA ARG A 175 31.99 -21.00 37.26
C ARG A 175 33.00 -21.05 36.11
N ASP A 176 32.71 -21.80 35.07
CA ASP A 176 33.63 -21.99 33.92
C ASP A 176 33.51 -20.89 32.85
N GLY A 177 32.62 -19.91 33.06
CA GLY A 177 32.38 -18.79 32.16
C GLY A 177 31.66 -19.14 30.86
N LEU A 178 31.41 -20.42 30.57
CA LEU A 178 30.79 -20.85 29.31
C LEU A 178 29.33 -20.38 29.22
N ALA A 179 28.59 -20.41 30.32
CA ALA A 179 27.22 -19.92 30.37
C ALA A 179 27.09 -18.42 30.01
N PHE A 180 28.01 -17.57 30.48
CA PHE A 180 28.01 -16.14 30.12
C PHE A 180 28.30 -15.94 28.63
N ASN A 181 29.30 -16.64 28.09
CA ASN A 181 29.62 -16.57 26.67
C ASN A 181 28.47 -17.09 25.80
N ALA A 182 27.80 -18.17 26.21
CA ALA A 182 26.65 -18.72 25.49
C ALA A 182 25.46 -17.75 25.46
N LEU A 183 25.19 -17.03 26.57
CA LEU A 183 24.15 -16.01 26.62
C LEU A 183 24.41 -14.86 25.65
N ILE A 184 25.65 -14.37 25.61
CA ILE A 184 26.04 -13.30 24.69
C ILE A 184 25.96 -13.81 23.25
N HIS A 185 26.59 -14.95 22.93
CA HIS A 185 26.57 -15.54 21.59
C HIS A 185 25.15 -15.81 21.07
N LYS A 186 24.22 -16.23 21.93
CA LYS A 186 22.81 -16.47 21.54
C LYS A 186 22.12 -15.22 21.01
N HIS A 187 22.48 -14.05 21.51
CA HIS A 187 21.87 -12.78 21.11
C HIS A 187 22.72 -11.99 20.12
N ARG A 188 24.05 -12.16 20.19
CA ARG A 188 25.07 -11.46 19.41
C ARG A 188 26.21 -12.44 19.09
N ALA A 189 25.94 -13.33 18.13
CA ALA A 189 26.90 -14.34 17.69
C ALA A 189 28.17 -13.71 17.07
N ASP A 190 28.04 -12.49 16.55
CA ASP A 190 29.12 -11.69 15.98
C ASP A 190 30.23 -11.34 16.99
N LEU A 191 29.94 -11.36 18.29
CA LEU A 191 30.87 -10.92 19.33
C LEU A 191 31.72 -12.04 19.94
N ILE A 192 31.33 -13.31 19.76
CA ILE A 192 31.96 -14.44 20.45
C ILE A 192 32.18 -15.58 19.48
N ASP A 193 33.40 -16.08 19.43
CA ASP A 193 33.70 -17.36 18.79
C ASP A 193 33.56 -18.49 19.83
N TYR A 194 32.35 -19.04 19.93
CA TYR A 194 32.01 -19.96 21.02
C TYR A 194 32.68 -21.33 20.85
N ASP A 195 32.87 -21.81 19.61
CA ASP A 195 33.39 -23.17 19.35
C ASP A 195 34.85 -23.34 19.80
N ASN A 196 35.59 -22.24 19.91
CA ASN A 196 36.97 -22.22 20.40
C ASN A 196 37.08 -22.15 21.94
N LEU A 197 35.97 -22.01 22.67
CA LEU A 197 35.99 -21.93 24.13
C LEU A 197 36.09 -23.33 24.77
N GLN A 198 36.95 -23.45 25.78
CA GLN A 198 37.20 -24.70 26.49
C GLN A 198 36.90 -24.56 27.98
N LYS A 199 36.29 -25.59 28.58
CA LYS A 199 35.92 -25.60 30.00
C LYS A 199 37.12 -25.46 30.95
N SER A 200 38.27 -25.98 30.54
CA SER A 200 39.52 -25.89 31.31
C SER A 200 40.03 -24.46 31.47
N ASN A 201 39.63 -23.53 30.60
CA ASN A 201 40.10 -22.15 30.59
C ASN A 201 39.11 -21.17 31.23
N ALA A 202 38.61 -21.52 32.41
CA ALA A 202 37.53 -20.80 33.10
C ALA A 202 37.79 -19.29 33.28
N LEU A 203 39.00 -18.91 33.76
CA LEU A 203 39.35 -17.51 33.99
C LEU A 203 39.35 -16.69 32.69
N TYR A 204 39.87 -17.26 31.60
CA TYR A 204 39.82 -16.61 30.29
C TYR A 204 38.39 -16.45 29.80
N ASN A 205 37.57 -17.51 29.89
CA ASN A 205 36.17 -17.46 29.43
C ASN A 205 35.38 -16.37 30.19
N LEU A 206 35.54 -16.31 31.51
CA LEU A 206 34.92 -15.30 32.37
C LEU A 206 35.40 -13.89 32.01
N LYS A 207 36.72 -13.69 31.92
CA LYS A 207 37.31 -12.40 31.54
C LYS A 207 36.81 -11.94 30.17
N SER A 208 36.84 -12.83 29.17
CA SER A 208 36.35 -12.56 27.82
C SER A 208 34.88 -12.14 27.83
N ALA A 209 34.00 -12.90 28.48
CA ALA A 209 32.58 -12.55 28.55
C ALA A 209 32.33 -11.19 29.21
N PHE A 210 33.06 -10.89 30.29
CA PHE A 210 32.89 -9.65 31.05
C PHE A 210 33.44 -8.45 30.27
N ASP A 211 34.60 -8.60 29.64
CA ASP A 211 35.22 -7.55 28.83
C ASP A 211 34.39 -7.26 27.57
N ILE A 212 33.81 -8.28 26.92
CA ILE A 212 32.88 -8.11 25.79
C ILE A 212 31.60 -7.41 26.26
N ALA A 213 31.05 -7.82 27.39
CA ALA A 213 29.85 -7.21 27.94
C ALA A 213 30.06 -5.73 28.28
N GLU A 214 31.20 -5.36 28.86
CA GLU A 214 31.53 -3.96 29.16
C GLU A 214 31.78 -3.14 27.89
N ASN A 215 32.68 -3.61 27.01
CA ASN A 215 33.15 -2.80 25.88
C ASN A 215 32.14 -2.75 24.72
N GLN A 216 31.39 -3.83 24.47
CA GLN A 216 30.51 -3.95 23.31
C GLN A 216 29.03 -3.80 23.67
N LEU A 217 28.63 -4.22 24.88
CA LEU A 217 27.23 -4.15 25.32
C LEU A 217 26.98 -3.01 26.32
N GLY A 218 28.02 -2.38 26.86
CA GLY A 218 27.91 -1.34 27.89
C GLY A 218 27.41 -1.87 29.24
N LEU A 219 27.52 -3.17 29.49
CA LEU A 219 27.16 -3.80 30.76
C LEU A 219 28.32 -3.67 31.73
N MET A 220 28.09 -2.99 32.84
CA MET A 220 29.13 -2.76 33.83
C MET A 220 29.65 -4.07 34.42
N LYS A 221 30.98 -4.20 34.53
CA LYS A 221 31.64 -5.39 35.05
C LYS A 221 31.58 -5.43 36.58
N PHE A 222 30.55 -6.11 37.10
CA PHE A 222 30.29 -6.25 38.54
C PHE A 222 31.07 -7.39 39.21
N LEU A 223 31.49 -8.39 38.43
CA LEU A 223 32.16 -9.59 38.93
C LEU A 223 33.59 -9.64 38.42
N ASP A 224 34.51 -9.97 39.33
CA ASP A 224 35.87 -10.30 38.97
C ASP A 224 35.94 -11.81 38.63
N PRO A 225 36.62 -12.23 37.53
CA PRO A 225 36.73 -13.63 37.13
C PRO A 225 37.22 -14.57 38.25
N GLU A 226 38.10 -14.07 39.11
CA GLU A 226 38.68 -14.78 40.24
C GLU A 226 37.65 -15.10 41.32
N ASP A 227 36.64 -14.23 41.51
CA ASP A 227 35.58 -14.40 42.52
C ASP A 227 34.48 -15.35 42.03
N VAL A 228 34.40 -15.56 40.70
CA VAL A 228 33.46 -16.51 40.08
C VAL A 228 34.10 -17.89 39.89
N ASN A 229 35.41 -17.98 39.61
CA ASN A 229 36.10 -19.26 39.47
C ASN A 229 36.53 -19.86 40.83
N VAL A 230 35.59 -19.98 41.76
CA VAL A 230 35.78 -20.61 43.08
C VAL A 230 34.89 -21.84 43.22
N GLU A 231 35.11 -22.65 44.25
CA GLU A 231 34.32 -23.87 44.48
C GLU A 231 32.82 -23.59 44.62
N GLN A 232 32.46 -22.53 45.34
CA GLN A 232 31.09 -22.08 45.54
C GLN A 232 30.98 -20.56 45.32
N PRO A 233 30.65 -20.13 44.09
CA PRO A 233 30.41 -18.71 43.80
C PRO A 233 29.18 -18.20 44.55
N ASP A 234 29.18 -16.91 44.93
CA ASP A 234 28.04 -16.30 45.60
C ASP A 234 26.82 -16.20 44.66
N GLU A 235 25.71 -16.83 45.06
CA GLU A 235 24.52 -16.94 44.24
C GLU A 235 23.91 -15.57 43.91
N LYS A 236 23.87 -14.68 44.91
CA LYS A 236 23.27 -13.36 44.77
C LYS A 236 24.04 -12.51 43.77
N SER A 237 25.37 -12.56 43.84
CA SER A 237 26.28 -11.85 42.95
C SER A 237 26.11 -12.29 41.49
N ILE A 238 26.02 -13.60 41.24
CA ILE A 238 25.76 -14.14 39.89
C ILE A 238 24.37 -13.72 39.39
N ILE A 239 23.32 -13.86 40.21
CA ILE A 239 21.96 -13.43 39.85
C ILE A 239 21.96 -11.95 39.47
N THR A 240 22.51 -11.08 40.33
CA THR A 240 22.57 -9.63 40.09
C THR A 240 23.21 -9.32 38.76
N TYR A 241 24.30 -10.01 38.39
CA TYR A 241 24.93 -9.77 37.10
C TYR A 241 24.12 -10.31 35.91
N VAL A 242 23.62 -11.55 36.00
CA VAL A 242 22.82 -12.17 34.94
C VAL A 242 21.53 -11.40 34.64
N VAL A 243 20.92 -10.78 35.66
CA VAL A 243 19.75 -9.90 35.50
C VAL A 243 20.04 -8.72 34.59
N THR A 244 21.27 -8.17 34.62
CA THR A 244 21.65 -7.06 33.72
C THR A 244 21.67 -7.50 32.26
N TYR A 245 22.15 -8.72 31.96
CA TYR A 245 22.08 -9.31 30.62
C TYR A 245 20.63 -9.54 30.19
N TYR A 246 19.78 -10.05 31.10
CA TYR A 246 18.37 -10.25 30.81
C TYR A 246 17.70 -8.95 30.37
N HIS A 247 17.83 -7.87 31.16
CA HIS A 247 17.19 -6.59 30.85
C HIS A 247 17.70 -5.98 29.55
N TYR A 248 19.01 -6.05 29.32
CA TYR A 248 19.63 -5.54 28.09
C TYR A 248 19.10 -6.28 26.86
N PHE A 249 19.17 -7.61 26.83
CA PHE A 249 18.73 -8.38 25.67
C PHE A 249 17.20 -8.37 25.50
N ASN A 250 16.44 -8.27 26.59
CA ASN A 250 15.00 -8.12 26.51
C ASN A 250 14.62 -6.76 25.92
N LYS A 251 15.31 -5.68 26.30
CA LYS A 251 15.13 -4.35 25.69
C LYS A 251 15.45 -4.36 24.19
N LEU A 252 16.59 -4.93 23.79
CA LEU A 252 16.93 -5.05 22.36
C LEU A 252 15.89 -5.83 21.56
N LYS A 253 15.37 -6.93 22.14
CA LYS A 253 14.28 -7.71 21.53
C LYS A 253 13.00 -6.88 21.40
N GLN A 254 12.62 -6.14 22.44
CA GLN A 254 11.45 -5.25 22.44
C GLN A 254 11.56 -4.18 21.35
N GLU A 255 12.71 -3.49 21.25
CA GLU A 255 12.97 -2.48 20.21
C GLU A 255 12.88 -3.08 18.80
N THR A 256 13.43 -4.27 18.61
CA THR A 256 13.35 -4.99 17.32
C THR A 256 11.90 -5.34 16.95
N ILE A 257 11.10 -5.82 17.91
CA ILE A 257 9.68 -6.16 17.70
C ILE A 257 8.87 -4.90 17.40
N GLN A 258 9.10 -3.80 18.14
CA GLN A 258 8.45 -2.52 17.88
C GLN A 258 8.78 -2.01 16.47
N GLY A 259 10.04 -2.07 16.05
CA GLY A 259 10.46 -1.75 14.69
C GLY A 259 9.74 -2.58 13.63
N LYS A 260 9.64 -3.91 13.83
CA LYS A 260 8.87 -4.79 12.92
C LYS A 260 7.39 -4.45 12.86
N ARG A 261 6.76 -4.11 13.99
CA ARG A 261 5.35 -3.71 14.05
C ARG A 261 5.10 -2.41 13.30
N ILE A 262 5.97 -1.41 13.48
CA ILE A 262 5.90 -0.15 12.75
C ILE A 262 6.11 -0.39 11.25
N GLY A 263 7.12 -1.19 10.87
CA GLY A 263 7.36 -1.54 9.48
C GLY A 263 6.18 -2.22 8.80
N LYS A 264 5.46 -3.10 9.51
CA LYS A 264 4.23 -3.72 9.00
C LYS A 264 3.14 -2.67 8.71
N VAL A 265 2.91 -1.75 9.64
CA VAL A 265 1.89 -0.69 9.48
C VAL A 265 2.26 0.24 8.31
N ILE A 266 3.53 0.61 8.18
CA ILE A 266 4.01 1.43 7.04
C ILE A 266 3.82 0.69 5.72
N GLY A 267 4.16 -0.60 5.65
CA GLY A 267 3.92 -1.41 4.44
C GLY A 267 2.45 -1.43 4.04
N GLU A 268 1.54 -1.63 4.99
CA GLU A 268 0.10 -1.59 4.74
C GLU A 268 -0.39 -0.20 4.25
N LEU A 269 0.21 0.89 4.76
CA LEU A 269 -0.10 2.25 4.30
C LEU A 269 0.37 2.49 2.86
N MET A 270 1.59 2.05 2.52
CA MET A 270 2.14 2.16 1.17
C MET A 270 1.31 1.37 0.15
N ASP A 271 0.89 0.15 0.50
CA ASP A 271 0.00 -0.65 -0.33
C ASP A 271 -1.34 0.07 -0.60
N ASN A 272 -1.92 0.68 0.45
CA ASN A 272 -3.19 1.39 0.34
C ASN A 272 -3.04 2.65 -0.53
N GLU A 273 -1.92 3.38 -0.41
CA GLU A 273 -1.61 4.54 -1.25
C GLU A 273 -1.47 4.14 -2.73
N ALA A 274 -0.75 3.05 -3.02
CA ALA A 274 -0.64 2.52 -4.38
C ALA A 274 -2.01 2.10 -4.97
N MET A 275 -2.92 1.56 -4.13
CA MET A 275 -4.29 1.25 -4.55
C MET A 275 -5.11 2.51 -4.84
N ILE A 276 -4.92 3.58 -4.06
CA ILE A 276 -5.55 4.89 -4.31
C ILE A 276 -5.09 5.46 -5.65
N ASP A 277 -3.78 5.48 -5.89
CA ASP A 277 -3.21 6.00 -7.15
C ASP A 277 -3.72 5.21 -8.35
N LYS A 278 -3.78 3.88 -8.23
CA LYS A 278 -4.33 3.02 -9.29
C LYS A 278 -5.81 3.32 -9.55
N TYR A 279 -6.61 3.54 -8.51
CA TYR A 279 -8.03 3.90 -8.65
C TYR A 279 -8.18 5.27 -9.34
N GLU A 280 -7.40 6.27 -8.94
CA GLU A 280 -7.42 7.61 -9.52
C GLU A 280 -7.02 7.60 -11.00
N GLN A 281 -6.00 6.81 -11.38
CA GLN A 281 -5.58 6.67 -12.77
C GLN A 281 -6.67 6.01 -13.61
N LEU A 282 -7.12 4.81 -13.21
CA LEU A 282 -8.12 4.04 -13.97
C LEU A 282 -9.45 4.79 -14.12
N SER A 283 -9.90 5.48 -13.06
CA SER A 283 -11.13 6.28 -13.11
C SER A 283 -11.00 7.47 -14.05
N THR A 284 -9.83 8.13 -14.09
CA THR A 284 -9.57 9.24 -15.03
C THR A 284 -9.60 8.76 -16.47
N ASP A 285 -8.85 7.69 -16.77
CA ASP A 285 -8.73 7.13 -18.11
C ASP A 285 -10.08 6.66 -18.65
N LEU A 286 -10.88 5.99 -17.81
CA LEU A 286 -12.21 5.53 -18.17
C LEU A 286 -13.16 6.71 -18.44
N LEU A 287 -13.19 7.73 -17.57
CA LEU A 287 -14.05 8.90 -17.75
C LEU A 287 -13.65 9.74 -18.96
N GLU A 288 -12.36 9.83 -19.28
CA GLU A 288 -11.88 10.48 -20.50
C GLU A 288 -12.28 9.72 -21.75
N TRP A 289 -12.10 8.39 -21.76
CA TRP A 289 -12.56 7.54 -22.85
C TRP A 289 -14.07 7.67 -23.08
N ILE A 290 -14.89 7.59 -22.02
CA ILE A 290 -16.34 7.78 -22.11
C ILE A 290 -16.69 9.12 -22.77
N ARG A 291 -16.07 10.22 -22.32
CA ARG A 291 -16.33 11.56 -22.87
C ARG A 291 -15.99 11.65 -24.35
N ARG A 292 -14.84 11.11 -24.75
CA ARG A 292 -14.41 11.09 -26.16
C ARG A 292 -15.36 10.26 -27.02
N THR A 293 -15.67 9.04 -26.59
CA THR A 293 -16.57 8.15 -27.32
C THR A 293 -17.98 8.73 -27.45
N ILE A 294 -18.51 9.40 -26.43
CA ILE A 294 -19.80 10.11 -26.55
C ILE A 294 -19.74 11.19 -27.64
N ALA A 295 -18.65 11.95 -27.74
CA ALA A 295 -18.48 12.95 -28.78
C ALA A 295 -18.47 12.31 -30.18
N ASP A 296 -17.75 11.20 -30.35
CA ASP A 296 -17.69 10.46 -31.62
C ASP A 296 -19.05 9.86 -32.00
N LEU A 297 -19.77 9.27 -31.04
CA LEU A 297 -21.11 8.70 -31.23
C LEU A 297 -22.18 9.76 -31.52
N ASN A 298 -21.99 11.00 -31.05
CA ASN A 298 -22.91 12.10 -31.32
C ASN A 298 -22.69 12.74 -32.69
N ASN A 299 -21.66 12.36 -33.44
CA ASN A 299 -21.53 12.79 -34.83
C ASN A 299 -22.77 12.33 -35.63
N ARG A 300 -23.34 13.21 -36.45
CA ARG A 300 -24.50 12.97 -37.32
C ARG A 300 -24.16 13.12 -38.81
N GLU A 301 -22.87 13.13 -39.15
CA GLU A 301 -22.40 13.07 -40.52
C GLU A 301 -22.42 11.62 -41.03
N PHE A 302 -23.21 11.39 -42.07
CA PHE A 302 -23.34 10.10 -42.73
C PHE A 302 -22.76 10.15 -44.14
N GLN A 303 -22.14 9.06 -44.56
CA GLN A 303 -21.68 8.95 -45.94
C GLN A 303 -22.88 8.83 -46.87
N ASN A 304 -22.95 9.68 -47.89
CA ASN A 304 -24.04 9.67 -48.85
C ASN A 304 -23.88 8.53 -49.87
N SER A 305 -23.96 7.28 -49.40
CA SER A 305 -24.05 6.07 -50.24
C SER A 305 -24.40 4.88 -49.37
N LEU A 306 -25.11 3.89 -49.93
CA LEU A 306 -25.45 2.65 -49.21
C LEU A 306 -24.21 1.94 -48.66
N ASN A 307 -23.17 1.81 -49.49
CA ASN A 307 -21.90 1.19 -49.09
C ASN A 307 -21.20 1.98 -47.97
N GLY A 308 -21.27 3.31 -48.00
CA GLY A 308 -20.67 4.16 -46.99
C GLY A 308 -21.32 3.99 -45.62
N VAL A 309 -22.65 4.01 -45.56
CA VAL A 309 -23.40 3.77 -44.32
C VAL A 309 -23.16 2.36 -43.79
N GLN A 310 -23.09 1.35 -44.66
CA GLN A 310 -22.78 -0.04 -44.28
C GLN A 310 -21.39 -0.16 -43.63
N ARG A 311 -20.40 0.61 -44.10
CA ARG A 311 -19.07 0.69 -43.45
C ARG A 311 -19.16 1.33 -42.08
N GLN A 312 -19.87 2.47 -41.95
CA GLN A 312 -20.07 3.12 -40.65
C GLN A 312 -20.80 2.21 -39.65
N LEU A 313 -21.74 1.38 -40.11
CA LEU A 313 -22.40 0.35 -39.28
C LEU A 313 -21.41 -0.74 -38.83
N THR A 314 -20.50 -1.15 -39.72
CA THR A 314 -19.45 -2.13 -39.40
C THR A 314 -18.49 -1.59 -38.33
N GLU A 315 -18.06 -0.34 -38.47
CA GLU A 315 -17.23 0.35 -37.46
C GLU A 315 -17.94 0.44 -36.11
N PHE A 316 -19.23 0.81 -36.12
CA PHE A 316 -20.04 0.83 -34.91
C PHE A 316 -20.17 -0.55 -34.25
N ASN A 317 -20.33 -1.62 -35.03
CA ASN A 317 -20.33 -2.99 -34.51
C ASN A 317 -18.97 -3.40 -33.93
N ASN A 318 -17.86 -3.00 -34.55
CA ASN A 318 -16.52 -3.24 -34.00
C ASN A 318 -16.33 -2.54 -32.65
N TYR A 319 -16.77 -1.28 -32.53
CA TYR A 319 -16.79 -0.57 -31.25
C TYR A 319 -17.57 -1.37 -30.18
N ARG A 320 -18.79 -1.84 -30.50
CA ARG A 320 -19.64 -2.58 -29.55
C ARG A 320 -19.08 -3.93 -29.13
N THR A 321 -18.39 -4.61 -30.03
CA THR A 321 -17.94 -6.00 -29.83
C THR A 321 -16.49 -6.14 -29.40
N GLN A 322 -15.66 -5.14 -29.66
CA GLN A 322 -14.22 -5.20 -29.35
C GLN A 322 -13.78 -4.10 -28.38
N GLU A 323 -14.15 -2.84 -28.62
CA GLU A 323 -13.64 -1.72 -27.83
C GLU A 323 -14.40 -1.51 -26.51
N LYS A 324 -15.74 -1.61 -26.52
CA LYS A 324 -16.58 -1.40 -25.34
C LYS A 324 -16.42 -2.49 -24.26
N PRO A 325 -16.36 -3.80 -24.58
CA PRO A 325 -16.28 -4.86 -23.56
C PRO A 325 -15.13 -4.73 -22.55
N PRO A 326 -13.87 -4.48 -22.94
CA PRO A 326 -12.79 -4.28 -21.96
C PRO A 326 -13.00 -3.04 -21.09
N LYS A 327 -13.67 -2.01 -21.58
CA LYS A 327 -14.02 -0.83 -20.76
C LYS A 327 -15.10 -1.12 -19.74
N PHE A 328 -16.01 -2.05 -20.05
CA PHE A 328 -16.98 -2.54 -19.06
C PHE A 328 -16.29 -3.36 -17.96
N THR A 329 -15.28 -4.16 -18.30
CA THR A 329 -14.49 -4.87 -17.27
C THR A 329 -13.69 -3.91 -16.40
N GLU A 330 -13.05 -2.89 -16.97
CA GLU A 330 -12.35 -1.84 -16.22
C GLU A 330 -13.29 -1.11 -15.22
N LYS A 331 -14.53 -0.82 -15.63
CA LYS A 331 -15.56 -0.26 -14.73
C LYS A 331 -15.82 -1.18 -13.53
N GLY A 332 -15.95 -2.48 -13.76
CA GLY A 332 -16.13 -3.46 -12.67
C GLY A 332 -14.90 -3.56 -11.76
N GLU A 333 -13.71 -3.51 -12.34
CA GLU A 333 -12.45 -3.50 -11.59
C GLU A 333 -12.33 -2.29 -10.66
N LEU A 334 -12.81 -1.11 -11.06
CA LEU A 334 -12.86 0.08 -10.20
C LEU A 334 -13.75 -0.13 -8.97
N GLU A 335 -14.91 -0.78 -9.13
CA GLU A 335 -15.82 -1.09 -8.02
C GLU A 335 -15.17 -2.07 -7.04
N VAL A 336 -14.54 -3.13 -7.56
CA VAL A 336 -13.82 -4.12 -6.74
C VAL A 336 -12.62 -3.51 -6.03
N LEU A 337 -11.84 -2.68 -6.73
CA LEU A 337 -10.67 -2.00 -6.17
C LEU A 337 -11.07 -1.08 -5.02
N LEU A 338 -12.10 -0.25 -5.22
CA LEU A 338 -12.60 0.64 -4.17
C LEU A 338 -13.14 -0.14 -2.98
N PHE A 339 -13.92 -1.19 -3.21
CA PHE A 339 -14.43 -2.04 -2.13
C PHE A 339 -13.31 -2.69 -1.32
N THR A 340 -12.30 -3.22 -2.00
CA THR A 340 -11.13 -3.84 -1.38
C THR A 340 -10.35 -2.83 -0.55
N LEU A 341 -10.08 -1.64 -1.10
CA LEU A 341 -9.40 -0.54 -0.41
C LEU A 341 -10.16 -0.11 0.85
N LEU A 342 -11.47 0.15 0.74
CA LEU A 342 -12.30 0.56 1.88
C LEU A 342 -12.36 -0.52 2.97
N SER A 343 -12.39 -1.80 2.57
CA SER A 343 -12.39 -2.93 3.50
C SER A 343 -11.06 -3.03 4.26
N ARG A 344 -9.92 -2.88 3.57
CA ARG A 344 -8.58 -2.86 4.19
C ARG A 344 -8.43 -1.66 5.14
N MET A 345 -8.83 -0.47 4.72
CA MET A 345 -8.76 0.74 5.55
C MET A 345 -9.62 0.62 6.81
N ARG A 346 -10.83 0.05 6.69
CA ARG A 346 -11.71 -0.21 7.85
C ARG A 346 -11.10 -1.22 8.81
N ALA A 347 -10.57 -2.34 8.30
CA ALA A 347 -9.90 -3.35 9.13
C ALA A 347 -8.71 -2.76 9.91
N ASN A 348 -8.04 -1.78 9.31
CA ASN A 348 -6.91 -1.07 9.91
C ASN A 348 -7.31 0.16 10.74
N ASN A 349 -8.60 0.42 10.97
CA ASN A 349 -9.14 1.61 11.66
C ASN A 349 -8.64 2.94 11.07
N GLN A 350 -8.38 2.95 9.76
CA GLN A 350 -7.97 4.14 9.01
C GLN A 350 -9.20 4.93 8.57
N ARG A 351 -9.00 6.23 8.30
CA ARG A 351 -10.04 7.07 7.68
C ARG A 351 -10.37 6.52 6.30
N PRO A 352 -11.65 6.30 5.96
CA PRO A 352 -12.03 5.81 4.64
C PRO A 352 -11.54 6.75 3.53
N PHE A 353 -11.02 6.17 2.46
CA PHE A 353 -10.72 6.91 1.24
C PHE A 353 -12.02 7.47 0.62
N LEU A 354 -11.96 8.72 0.19
CA LEU A 354 -13.03 9.38 -0.55
C LEU A 354 -12.46 9.77 -1.93
N PRO A 355 -12.98 9.21 -3.03
CA PRO A 355 -12.64 9.64 -4.38
C PRO A 355 -12.79 11.15 -4.56
N ARG A 356 -11.96 11.75 -5.41
CA ARG A 356 -12.10 13.16 -5.80
C ARG A 356 -13.46 13.41 -6.47
N GLU A 357 -13.96 14.65 -6.39
CA GLU A 357 -15.21 15.06 -7.05
C GLU A 357 -15.19 14.67 -8.54
N GLY A 358 -16.30 14.13 -9.05
CA GLY A 358 -16.40 13.65 -10.43
C GLY A 358 -15.94 12.20 -10.65
N LYS A 359 -15.28 11.57 -9.68
CA LYS A 359 -14.72 10.21 -9.81
C LYS A 359 -15.35 9.17 -8.90
N THR A 360 -16.46 9.49 -8.25
CA THR A 360 -17.19 8.51 -7.45
C THR A 360 -17.78 7.41 -8.33
N ILE A 361 -18.03 6.22 -7.75
CA ILE A 361 -18.71 5.12 -8.47
C ILE A 361 -20.08 5.57 -9.01
N ALA A 362 -20.79 6.43 -8.29
CA ALA A 362 -22.07 6.98 -8.75
C ALA A 362 -21.90 7.83 -10.01
N GLU A 363 -20.87 8.67 -10.09
CA GLU A 363 -20.57 9.50 -11.25
C GLU A 363 -20.09 8.67 -12.44
N ILE A 364 -19.26 7.65 -12.20
CA ILE A 364 -18.83 6.70 -13.24
C ILE A 364 -20.06 5.97 -13.82
N ASN A 365 -20.98 5.51 -12.98
CA ASN A 365 -22.23 4.89 -13.42
C ASN A 365 -23.09 5.86 -14.23
N LYS A 366 -23.20 7.13 -13.80
CA LYS A 366 -23.92 8.16 -14.53
C LYS A 366 -23.29 8.45 -15.91
N ALA A 367 -21.96 8.53 -15.99
CA ALA A 367 -21.24 8.71 -17.24
C ALA A 367 -21.45 7.51 -18.20
N TRP A 368 -21.43 6.30 -17.66
CA TRP A 368 -21.72 5.08 -18.42
C TRP A 368 -23.16 5.05 -18.97
N GLN A 369 -24.14 5.45 -18.18
CA GLN A 369 -25.53 5.58 -18.65
C GLN A 369 -25.67 6.60 -19.79
N ALA A 370 -24.92 7.71 -19.71
CA ALA A 370 -24.89 8.71 -20.79
C ALA A 370 -24.28 8.13 -22.08
N LEU A 371 -23.25 7.29 -21.96
CA LEU A 371 -22.65 6.55 -23.09
C LEU A 371 -23.66 5.60 -23.73
N GLU A 372 -24.38 4.81 -22.94
CA GLU A 372 -25.39 3.89 -23.46
C GLU A 372 -26.54 4.62 -24.17
N LYS A 373 -26.92 5.80 -23.67
CA LYS A 373 -27.89 6.66 -24.35
C LYS A 373 -27.35 7.13 -25.71
N ALA A 374 -26.12 7.65 -25.77
CA ALA A 374 -25.52 8.11 -27.02
C ALA A 374 -25.34 6.95 -28.04
N GLU A 375 -24.99 5.75 -27.56
CA GLU A 375 -24.91 4.54 -28.37
C GLU A 375 -26.27 4.19 -28.99
N HIS A 376 -27.34 4.23 -28.20
CA HIS A 376 -28.69 3.96 -28.71
C HIS A 376 -29.12 4.96 -29.77
N GLU A 377 -28.88 6.26 -29.54
CA GLU A 377 -29.19 7.31 -30.52
C GLU A 377 -28.38 7.16 -31.82
N ARG A 378 -27.10 6.78 -31.74
CA ARG A 378 -26.26 6.51 -32.92
C ARG A 378 -26.74 5.28 -33.68
N GLU A 379 -27.16 4.22 -32.99
CA GLU A 379 -27.72 3.02 -33.62
C GLU A 379 -28.99 3.33 -34.40
N LEU A 380 -29.90 4.11 -33.81
CA LEU A 380 -31.13 4.54 -34.49
C LEU A 380 -30.83 5.38 -35.73
N ALA A 381 -29.96 6.39 -35.60
CA ALA A 381 -29.63 7.28 -36.70
C ALA A 381 -28.95 6.55 -37.87
N LEU A 382 -28.05 5.59 -37.58
CA LEU A 382 -27.44 4.74 -38.62
C LEU A 382 -28.47 3.86 -39.32
N LYS A 383 -29.44 3.29 -38.60
CA LYS A 383 -30.50 2.47 -39.19
C LYS A 383 -31.45 3.28 -40.06
N GLU A 384 -31.85 4.46 -39.59
CA GLU A 384 -32.71 5.38 -40.35
C GLU A 384 -32.03 5.80 -41.65
N GLU A 385 -30.75 6.18 -41.59
CA GLU A 385 -29.99 6.56 -42.79
C GLU A 385 -29.76 5.37 -43.72
N LEU A 386 -29.51 4.17 -43.19
CA LEU A 386 -29.38 2.95 -44.01
C LEU A 386 -30.66 2.70 -44.81
N ILE A 387 -31.83 2.74 -44.15
CA ILE A 387 -33.14 2.58 -44.80
C ILE A 387 -33.36 3.69 -45.84
N ARG A 388 -32.95 4.93 -45.55
CA ARG A 388 -33.03 6.04 -46.49
C ARG A 388 -32.21 5.77 -47.75
N GLN A 389 -30.94 5.36 -47.60
CA GLN A 389 -30.07 5.01 -48.72
C GLN A 389 -30.60 3.81 -49.52
N GLU A 390 -31.11 2.76 -48.88
CA GLU A 390 -31.74 1.62 -49.57
C GLU A 390 -32.94 2.05 -50.42
N LYS A 391 -33.79 2.95 -49.90
CA LYS A 391 -34.93 3.50 -50.66
C LYS A 391 -34.46 4.31 -51.86
N LEU A 392 -33.40 5.10 -51.72
CA LEU A 392 -32.83 5.87 -52.83
C LEU A 392 -32.27 4.96 -53.93
N GLU A 393 -31.56 3.88 -53.57
CA GLU A 393 -31.06 2.92 -54.55
C GLU A 393 -32.21 2.18 -55.27
N GLN A 394 -33.29 1.87 -54.57
CA GLN A 394 -34.51 1.31 -55.19
C GLN A 394 -35.17 2.31 -56.15
N LEU A 395 -35.21 3.59 -55.78
CA LEU A 395 -35.77 4.66 -56.60
C LEU A 395 -34.91 4.91 -57.84
N ALA A 396 -33.59 4.90 -57.71
CA ALA A 396 -32.63 4.99 -58.81
C ALA A 396 -32.76 3.80 -59.77
N THR A 397 -32.88 2.58 -59.24
CA THR A 397 -33.16 1.38 -60.05
C THR A 397 -34.49 1.50 -60.82
N ARG A 398 -35.53 2.08 -60.19
CA ARG A 398 -36.82 2.34 -60.84
C ARG A 398 -36.69 3.40 -61.93
N PHE A 399 -35.91 4.46 -61.70
CA PHE A 399 -35.58 5.45 -62.72
C PHE A 399 -34.89 4.80 -63.91
N ASP A 400 -33.83 4.03 -63.70
CA ASP A 400 -33.05 3.41 -64.78
C ASP A 400 -33.91 2.45 -65.62
N LYS A 401 -34.77 1.65 -64.98
CA LYS A 401 -35.73 0.78 -65.69
C LYS A 401 -36.70 1.60 -66.54
N LYS A 402 -37.31 2.65 -65.97
CA LYS A 402 -38.24 3.50 -66.71
C LYS A 402 -37.54 4.20 -67.87
N ALA A 403 -36.40 4.84 -67.63
CA ALA A 403 -35.62 5.54 -68.64
C ALA A 403 -35.20 4.60 -69.78
N SER A 404 -34.67 3.41 -69.46
CA SER A 404 -34.31 2.41 -70.47
C SER A 404 -35.48 1.97 -71.33
N MET A 405 -36.67 1.75 -70.75
CA MET A 405 -37.87 1.45 -71.55
C MET A 405 -38.24 2.59 -72.51
N ARG A 406 -38.05 3.85 -72.08
CA ARG A 406 -38.34 5.03 -72.91
C ARG A 406 -37.32 5.16 -74.05
N GLU A 407 -36.04 4.98 -73.74
CA GLU A 407 -34.94 4.97 -74.71
C GLU A 407 -35.15 3.88 -75.79
N THR A 408 -35.51 2.66 -75.39
CA THR A 408 -35.79 1.56 -76.34
C THR A 408 -36.98 1.86 -77.23
N TRP A 409 -38.11 2.31 -76.65
CA TRP A 409 -39.31 2.67 -77.42
C TRP A 409 -39.01 3.80 -78.41
N LEU A 410 -38.24 4.80 -77.99
CA LEU A 410 -37.87 5.92 -78.85
C LEU A 410 -36.96 5.47 -80.00
N ALA A 411 -35.96 4.62 -79.72
CA ALA A 411 -35.08 4.08 -80.74
C ALA A 411 -35.83 3.24 -81.78
N GLU A 412 -36.82 2.45 -81.35
CA GLU A 412 -37.67 1.67 -82.25
C GLU A 412 -38.53 2.58 -83.14
N ASN A 413 -39.16 3.60 -82.55
CA ASN A 413 -39.96 4.56 -83.30
C ASN A 413 -39.11 5.38 -84.28
N GLN A 414 -37.93 5.85 -83.86
CA GLN A 414 -36.93 6.52 -84.73
C GLN A 414 -36.63 5.69 -85.97
N ARG A 415 -36.43 4.38 -85.78
CA ARG A 415 -36.19 3.46 -86.88
C ARG A 415 -37.41 3.28 -87.79
N LEU A 416 -38.62 3.30 -87.24
CA LEU A 416 -39.87 3.16 -88.01
C LEU A 416 -40.18 4.39 -88.87
N VAL A 417 -39.93 5.60 -88.35
CA VAL A 417 -40.15 6.86 -89.07
C VAL A 417 -39.06 7.12 -90.10
N SER A 418 -37.82 6.68 -89.85
CA SER A 418 -36.71 6.84 -90.81
C SER A 418 -36.79 5.90 -92.03
N GLN A 419 -37.81 5.04 -92.13
CA GLN A 419 -38.00 4.15 -93.27
C GLN A 419 -38.89 4.82 -94.33
N ASP A 420 -38.30 5.20 -95.45
CA ASP A 420 -39.03 5.75 -96.61
C ASP A 420 -39.77 4.64 -97.38
N ASN A 421 -40.91 4.20 -96.86
CA ASN A 421 -41.75 3.15 -97.44
C ASN A 421 -43.06 3.70 -98.03
N PHE A 422 -43.00 4.83 -98.74
CA PHE A 422 -44.21 5.51 -99.26
C PHE A 422 -44.85 4.86 -100.51
N GLY A 423 -44.17 3.90 -101.14
CA GLY A 423 -44.66 3.21 -102.35
C GLY A 423 -44.90 4.16 -103.53
N ASN A 424 -45.45 3.63 -104.63
CA ASN A 424 -45.73 4.39 -105.86
C ASN A 424 -47.24 4.45 -106.21
N ASP A 425 -48.10 3.93 -105.34
CA ASP A 425 -49.55 3.91 -105.55
C ASP A 425 -50.30 4.50 -104.35
N LEU A 426 -51.56 4.89 -104.58
CA LEU A 426 -52.41 5.53 -103.56
C LEU A 426 -52.63 4.62 -102.33
N ALA A 427 -52.68 3.31 -102.52
CA ALA A 427 -52.93 2.37 -101.43
C ALA A 427 -51.75 2.28 -100.45
N HIS A 428 -50.51 2.34 -100.95
CA HIS A 428 -49.32 2.39 -100.09
C HIS A 428 -49.24 3.70 -99.31
N VAL A 429 -49.61 4.83 -99.92
CA VAL A 429 -49.64 6.14 -99.26
C VAL A 429 -50.72 6.18 -98.16
N GLU A 430 -51.93 5.66 -98.43
CA GLU A 430 -52.99 5.58 -97.40
C GLU A 430 -52.59 4.67 -96.23
N ALA A 431 -51.88 3.56 -96.49
CA ALA A 431 -51.37 2.68 -95.44
C ALA A 431 -50.26 3.35 -94.61
N ALA A 432 -49.36 4.11 -95.24
CA ALA A 432 -48.34 4.89 -94.55
C ALA A 432 -48.97 5.98 -93.67
N ASN A 433 -50.02 6.66 -94.15
CA ASN A 433 -50.74 7.67 -93.39
C ASN A 433 -51.44 7.08 -92.14
N LYS A 434 -52.11 5.93 -92.26
CA LYS A 434 -52.68 5.23 -91.09
C LYS A 434 -51.64 4.80 -90.07
N LYS A 435 -50.45 4.39 -90.54
CA LYS A 435 -49.33 4.07 -89.65
C LYS A 435 -48.81 5.31 -88.93
N HIS A 436 -48.76 6.46 -89.62
CA HIS A 436 -48.41 7.74 -89.03
C HIS A 436 -49.40 8.17 -87.95
N GLU A 437 -50.70 8.13 -88.23
CA GLU A 437 -51.78 8.47 -87.28
C GLU A 437 -51.73 7.57 -86.01
N ALA A 438 -51.42 6.28 -86.18
CA ALA A 438 -51.22 5.37 -85.05
C ALA A 438 -49.98 5.73 -84.21
N ILE A 439 -48.88 6.12 -84.85
CA ILE A 439 -47.65 6.57 -84.17
C ILE A 439 -47.90 7.90 -83.43
N GLU A 440 -48.65 8.82 -84.03
CA GLU A 440 -48.99 10.11 -83.44
C GLU A 440 -49.79 9.94 -82.14
N THR A 441 -50.82 9.09 -82.17
CA THR A 441 -51.62 8.74 -80.99
C THR A 441 -50.75 8.13 -79.88
N ASP A 442 -49.81 7.26 -80.25
CA ASP A 442 -48.87 6.63 -79.31
C ASP A 442 -47.85 7.64 -78.73
N ILE A 443 -47.44 8.65 -79.52
CA ILE A 443 -46.56 9.74 -79.08
C ILE A 443 -47.27 10.63 -78.04
N TYR A 444 -48.54 10.98 -78.24
CA TYR A 444 -49.30 11.72 -77.25
C TYR A 444 -49.40 10.96 -75.92
N ALA A 445 -49.62 9.63 -75.97
CA ALA A 445 -49.60 8.78 -74.78
C ALA A 445 -48.19 8.61 -74.15
N TYR A 446 -47.12 8.96 -74.90
CA TYR A 446 -45.74 8.88 -74.45
C TYR A 446 -45.33 10.08 -73.57
N GLU A 447 -45.95 11.24 -73.74
CA GLU A 447 -45.64 12.43 -72.93
C GLU A 447 -45.81 12.18 -71.43
N GLU A 448 -46.94 11.62 -71.00
CA GLU A 448 -47.22 11.26 -69.61
C GLU A 448 -46.15 10.28 -69.05
N ARG A 449 -45.68 9.36 -69.92
CA ARG A 449 -44.66 8.38 -69.57
C ARG A 449 -43.27 9.00 -69.38
N VAL A 450 -42.95 10.10 -70.06
CA VAL A 450 -41.72 10.88 -69.88
C VAL A 450 -41.82 11.75 -68.62
N GLN A 451 -42.97 12.38 -68.38
CA GLN A 451 -43.22 13.12 -67.14
C GLN A 451 -43.04 12.21 -65.91
N ALA A 452 -43.46 10.95 -65.98
CA ALA A 452 -43.25 9.96 -64.91
C ALA A 452 -41.78 9.54 -64.69
N VAL A 453 -40.86 9.83 -65.62
CA VAL A 453 -39.40 9.67 -65.46
C VAL A 453 -38.82 10.92 -64.81
N VAL A 454 -39.23 12.10 -65.30
CA VAL A 454 -38.84 13.41 -64.75
C VAL A 454 -39.24 13.53 -63.28
N ALA A 455 -40.44 13.09 -62.91
CA ALA A 455 -40.91 13.09 -61.52
C ALA A 455 -40.00 12.26 -60.61
N VAL A 456 -39.61 11.05 -61.03
CA VAL A 456 -38.70 10.18 -60.25
C VAL A 456 -37.30 10.80 -60.13
N ALA A 457 -36.79 11.43 -61.19
CA ALA A 457 -35.52 12.15 -61.13
C ALA A 457 -35.57 13.34 -60.16
N GLY A 458 -36.69 14.08 -60.15
CA GLY A 458 -36.91 15.17 -59.21
C GLY A 458 -36.98 14.70 -57.75
N GLU A 459 -37.58 13.54 -57.49
CA GLU A 459 -37.57 12.92 -56.16
C GLU A 459 -36.13 12.55 -55.72
N LEU A 460 -35.32 11.96 -56.61
CA LEU A 460 -33.93 11.61 -56.32
C LEU A 460 -33.05 12.84 -56.04
N GLU A 461 -33.28 13.93 -56.78
CA GLU A 461 -32.59 15.21 -56.60
C GLU A 461 -32.99 15.89 -55.28
N ALA A 462 -34.28 15.88 -54.95
CA ALA A 462 -34.80 16.44 -53.69
C ALA A 462 -34.23 15.72 -52.45
N GLU A 463 -34.01 14.40 -52.54
CA GLU A 463 -33.46 13.58 -51.46
C GLU A 463 -31.91 13.49 -51.47
N ASN A 464 -31.24 14.29 -52.31
CA ASN A 464 -29.78 14.36 -52.42
C ASN A 464 -29.11 12.99 -52.69
N TYR A 465 -29.60 12.26 -53.69
CA TYR A 465 -28.97 11.00 -54.10
C TYR A 465 -27.53 11.23 -54.61
N HIS A 466 -26.64 10.26 -54.40
CA HIS A 466 -25.21 10.44 -54.64
C HIS A 466 -24.83 10.53 -56.13
N GLU A 467 -25.61 9.93 -57.01
CA GLU A 467 -25.44 9.97 -58.47
C GLU A 467 -26.46 10.92 -59.16
N VAL A 468 -26.90 11.99 -58.50
CA VAL A 468 -27.88 12.94 -59.06
C VAL A 468 -27.44 13.52 -60.40
N ASP A 469 -26.15 13.83 -60.59
CA ASP A 469 -25.63 14.34 -61.87
C ASP A 469 -25.89 13.35 -63.02
N ARG A 470 -25.63 12.06 -62.80
CA ARG A 470 -25.90 10.98 -63.78
C ARG A 470 -27.40 10.89 -64.11
N ILE A 471 -28.24 10.99 -63.09
CA ILE A 471 -29.71 10.94 -63.23
C ILE A 471 -30.20 12.14 -64.05
N ASN A 472 -29.68 13.34 -63.76
CA ASN A 472 -30.03 14.57 -64.46
C ASN A 472 -29.60 14.56 -65.94
N GLU A 473 -28.37 14.12 -66.24
CA GLU A 473 -27.91 13.98 -67.64
C GLU A 473 -28.79 12.99 -68.43
N ARG A 474 -29.17 11.87 -67.83
CA ARG A 474 -30.02 10.85 -68.49
C ARG A 474 -31.46 11.33 -68.65
N LYS A 475 -31.98 12.09 -67.68
CA LYS A 475 -33.28 12.77 -67.74
C LYS A 475 -33.32 13.74 -68.92
N GLU A 476 -32.32 14.61 -69.05
CA GLU A 476 -32.25 15.58 -70.15
C GLU A 476 -32.20 14.92 -71.52
N LYS A 477 -31.42 13.84 -71.68
CA LYS A 477 -31.41 13.04 -72.91
C LYS A 477 -32.80 12.50 -73.26
N SER A 478 -33.51 11.95 -72.26
CA SER A 478 -34.86 11.41 -72.47
C SER A 478 -35.87 12.50 -72.86
N CYS A 479 -35.77 13.69 -72.25
CA CYS A 479 -36.65 14.83 -72.55
C CYS A 479 -36.38 15.44 -73.94
N ASN A 480 -35.12 15.77 -74.24
CA ASN A 480 -34.73 16.41 -75.50
C ASN A 480 -35.03 15.52 -76.71
N CYS A 481 -34.83 14.22 -76.57
CA CYS A 481 -35.18 13.30 -77.63
C CYS A 481 -36.69 13.24 -77.87
N GLY A 482 -37.53 13.33 -76.84
CA GLY A 482 -38.99 13.38 -76.98
C GLY A 482 -39.49 14.65 -77.67
N THR A 483 -38.93 15.82 -77.33
CA THR A 483 -39.30 17.11 -77.93
C THR A 483 -38.87 17.22 -79.39
N ASN A 484 -37.67 16.74 -79.71
CA ASN A 484 -37.20 16.68 -81.10
C ASN A 484 -38.06 15.74 -81.95
N TYR A 485 -38.58 14.65 -81.36
CA TYR A 485 -39.44 13.71 -82.05
C TYR A 485 -40.84 14.28 -82.34
N LEU A 486 -41.46 14.94 -81.35
CA LEU A 486 -42.71 15.69 -81.53
C LEU A 486 -42.58 16.77 -82.60
N SER A 487 -41.46 17.53 -82.60
CA SER A 487 -41.18 18.50 -83.67
C SER A 487 -41.00 17.85 -85.03
N PHE A 488 -40.35 16.69 -85.11
CA PHE A 488 -40.14 15.99 -86.39
C PHE A 488 -41.45 15.46 -86.98
N CYS A 489 -42.36 14.94 -86.14
CA CYS A 489 -43.71 14.53 -86.56
C CYS A 489 -44.58 15.72 -86.98
N LEU A 490 -44.58 16.83 -86.21
CA LEU A 490 -45.28 18.07 -86.57
C LEU A 490 -44.77 18.70 -87.88
N ILE A 491 -43.48 18.57 -88.18
CA ILE A 491 -42.90 19.02 -89.47
C ILE A 491 -43.32 18.09 -90.62
N ALA A 492 -43.46 16.78 -90.35
CA ALA A 492 -43.96 15.82 -91.34
C ALA A 492 -45.44 16.01 -91.68
N GLU A 493 -46.25 16.64 -90.81
CA GLU A 493 -47.63 17.04 -91.14
C GLU A 493 -47.72 18.25 -92.08
N LEU A 494 -46.65 19.04 -92.19
CA LEU A 494 -46.59 20.26 -93.00
C LEU A 494 -46.04 20.05 -94.42
N VAL A 495 -45.59 18.83 -94.74
CA VAL A 495 -45.07 18.41 -96.05
C VAL A 495 -46.00 17.37 -96.66
#